data_AF-A0A150F6S8-F1
#
_entry.id   AF-A0A150F6S8-F1
#
_cell.length_a   1.000
_cell.length_b   1.000
_cell.length_c   1.000
_cell.angle_alpha   90.00
_cell.angle_beta   90.00
_cell.angle_gamma   90.00
#
_symmetry.space_group_name_H-M   'P 1'
#
loop_
_entity.id
_entity.type
_entity.pdbx_description
1 polymer ?
#
loop_
_entity_poly.entity_id
_entity_poly.type
_entity_poly.pdbx_seq_one_letter_code
_entity_poly.pdbx_strand_id
1 'polypeptide(L)'
;MQTLYETNIQQIGSSAADFLSEGMFILFGENAPAELSDFCLLISINKVNGSIEAGDILSLNGKEYSITAVGEAVKKNLEALGHITLKFDGSDVPELPGSLYLEKAELTLPKADSKIQIVKRGE
;
A
#
# COMPACT_ATOMS: atom_id res chain seq x y z
N MET A 1 -18.97 0.65 -5.16
CA MET A 1 -17.60 0.64 -4.60
C MET A 1 -17.70 0.40 -3.10
N GLN A 2 -17.08 -0.66 -2.60
CA GLN A 2 -17.03 -0.96 -1.16
C GLN A 2 -15.60 -0.74 -0.68
N THR A 3 -15.39 0.09 0.34
CA THR A 3 -14.05 0.27 0.94
C THR A 3 -13.68 -0.98 1.72
N LEU A 4 -12.68 -1.71 1.22
CA LEU A 4 -12.12 -2.90 1.87
C LEU A 4 -11.16 -2.49 2.98
N TYR A 5 -10.38 -1.45 2.76
CA TYR A 5 -9.39 -0.98 3.73
C TYR A 5 -9.21 0.52 3.57
N GLU A 6 -8.99 1.21 4.69
CA GLU A 6 -8.53 2.59 4.66
C GLU A 6 -7.54 2.83 5.78
N THR A 7 -6.55 3.66 5.49
CA THR A 7 -5.57 4.11 6.47
C THR A 7 -5.05 5.50 6.10
N ASN A 8 -4.41 6.14 7.07
CA ASN A 8 -3.79 7.43 6.94
C ASN A 8 -2.29 7.29 7.19
N ILE A 9 -1.51 7.97 6.36
CA ILE A 9 -0.07 8.09 6.52
C ILE A 9 0.18 9.07 7.66
N GLN A 10 0.66 8.57 8.79
CA GLN A 10 1.03 9.39 9.93
C GLN A 10 2.37 10.10 9.67
N GLN A 11 3.32 9.39 9.07
CA GLN A 11 4.66 9.92 8.82
C GLN A 11 5.27 9.28 7.57
N ILE A 12 6.12 10.04 6.90
CA ILE A 12 6.80 9.61 5.68
C ILE A 12 8.29 9.66 5.97
N GLY A 13 8.95 8.53 5.78
CA GLY A 13 10.40 8.46 5.88
C GLY A 13 11.07 9.38 4.88
N SER A 14 12.17 10.02 5.29
CA SER A 14 12.91 10.98 4.45
C SER A 14 13.43 10.33 3.15
N SER A 15 13.72 9.04 3.21
CA SER A 15 14.22 8.21 2.10
C SER A 15 13.13 7.39 1.41
N ALA A 16 11.85 7.49 1.82
CA ALA A 16 10.75 6.84 1.13
C ALA A 16 10.57 7.36 -0.32
N ALA A 17 11.08 8.56 -0.61
CA ALA A 17 11.08 9.15 -1.94
C ALA A 17 12.04 8.48 -2.94
N ASP A 18 13.05 7.76 -2.45
CA ASP A 18 13.95 6.98 -3.31
C ASP A 18 13.20 5.78 -3.90
N PHE A 19 12.47 5.07 -3.04
CA PHE A 19 11.61 3.94 -3.42
C PHE A 19 10.47 4.34 -4.38
N LEU A 20 9.91 5.53 -4.18
CA LEU A 20 8.96 6.12 -5.12
C LEU A 20 9.54 6.20 -6.54
N SER A 21 10.81 6.56 -6.68
CA SER A 21 11.48 6.67 -7.98
C SER A 21 11.65 5.31 -8.65
N GLU A 22 11.73 4.23 -7.88
CA GLU A 22 11.66 2.84 -8.36
C GLU A 22 10.23 2.33 -8.57
N GLY A 23 9.20 3.14 -8.29
CA GLY A 23 7.82 2.74 -8.44
C GLY A 23 7.31 1.83 -7.31
N MET A 24 7.91 1.90 -6.12
CA MET A 24 7.49 1.08 -4.97
C MET A 24 7.32 1.88 -3.69
N PHE A 25 6.40 1.45 -2.84
CA PHE A 25 6.21 1.99 -1.49
C PHE A 25 6.21 0.87 -0.47
N ILE A 26 6.90 1.08 0.63
CA ILE A 26 6.81 0.19 1.78
C ILE A 26 5.91 0.87 2.79
N LEU A 27 4.77 0.26 3.09
CA LEU A 27 3.90 0.68 4.18
C LEU A 27 4.33 -0.05 5.44
N PHE A 28 4.33 0.65 6.56
CA PHE A 28 4.61 0.07 7.86
C PHE A 28 3.64 0.64 8.89
N GLY A 29 3.16 -0.19 9.82
CA GLY A 29 2.37 0.30 10.94
C GLY A 29 3.18 1.17 11.91
N GLU A 30 2.49 1.74 12.89
CA GLU A 30 3.09 2.49 14.02
C GLU A 30 4.14 1.70 14.83
N ASN A 31 4.24 0.38 14.64
CA ASN A 31 5.21 -0.49 15.28
C ASN A 31 6.54 -0.60 14.50
N ALA A 32 6.75 0.23 13.47
CA ALA A 32 8.00 0.22 12.70
C ALA A 32 9.20 0.61 13.57
N PRO A 33 10.34 -0.11 13.47
CA PRO A 33 11.57 0.36 14.09
C PRO A 33 12.05 1.65 13.42
N ALA A 34 12.63 2.54 14.22
CA ALA A 34 13.12 3.86 13.80
C ALA A 34 14.03 3.79 12.55
N GLU A 35 14.81 2.70 12.44
CA GLU A 35 15.74 2.46 11.33
C GLU A 35 15.03 2.21 9.99
N LEU A 36 13.83 1.63 10.00
CA LEU A 36 13.04 1.36 8.78
C LEU A 36 12.04 2.46 8.47
N SER A 37 11.56 3.19 9.48
CA SER A 37 10.62 4.29 9.30
C SER A 37 11.16 5.42 8.42
N ASP A 38 12.48 5.59 8.31
CA ASP A 38 13.07 6.58 7.39
C ASP A 38 12.95 6.16 5.92
N PHE A 39 12.69 4.88 5.64
CA PHE A 39 12.55 4.32 4.30
C PHE A 39 11.10 3.94 3.96
N CYS A 40 10.21 3.92 4.96
CA CYS A 40 8.83 3.45 4.83
C CYS A 40 7.82 4.58 5.08
N LEU A 41 6.58 4.34 4.67
CA LEU A 41 5.42 5.18 5.01
C LEU A 41 4.79 4.60 6.27
N LEU A 42 4.83 5.37 7.35
CA LEU A 42 4.16 5.00 8.59
C LEU A 42 2.67 5.28 8.47
N ILE A 43 1.87 4.23 8.63
CA ILE A 43 0.42 4.26 8.56
C ILE A 43 -0.19 3.76 9.88
N SER A 44 -1.44 4.11 10.13
CA SER A 44 -2.20 3.47 11.22
C SER A 44 -2.60 2.05 10.84
N ILE A 45 -2.42 1.11 11.76
CA ILE A 45 -2.88 -0.26 11.56
C ILE A 45 -4.40 -0.26 11.68
N ASN A 46 -5.07 -0.48 10.55
CA ASN A 46 -6.52 -0.54 10.46
C ASN A 46 -6.97 -1.96 10.12
N LYS A 47 -8.25 -2.23 10.37
CA LYS A 47 -8.86 -3.53 10.04
C LYS A 47 -9.18 -3.58 8.55
N VAL A 48 -8.90 -4.73 7.92
CA VAL A 48 -9.29 -4.96 6.52
C VAL A 48 -10.70 -5.57 6.52
N ASN A 49 -11.68 -4.81 6.06
CA ASN A 49 -13.10 -5.14 6.01
C ASN A 49 -13.48 -6.05 4.81
N GLY A 50 -12.59 -6.94 4.39
CA GLY A 50 -12.83 -7.88 3.29
C GLY A 50 -11.54 -8.59 2.88
N SER A 51 -11.44 -8.99 1.62
CA SER A 51 -10.22 -9.56 1.04
C SER A 51 -9.77 -8.67 -0.10
N ILE A 52 -8.47 -8.33 -0.13
CA ILE A 52 -7.86 -7.60 -1.23
C ILE A 52 -7.46 -8.64 -2.28
N GLU A 53 -7.92 -8.47 -3.50
CA GLU A 53 -7.78 -9.41 -4.61
C GLU A 53 -7.29 -8.66 -5.86
N ALA A 54 -6.72 -9.40 -6.82
CA ALA A 54 -6.41 -8.83 -8.12
C ALA A 54 -7.70 -8.31 -8.79
N GLY A 55 -7.65 -7.09 -9.34
CA GLY A 55 -8.79 -6.38 -9.92
C GLY A 55 -9.40 -5.30 -9.02
N ASP A 56 -9.04 -5.25 -7.74
CA ASP A 56 -9.42 -4.15 -6.83
C ASP A 56 -8.74 -2.83 -7.22
N ILE A 57 -9.20 -1.72 -6.63
CA ILE A 57 -8.62 -0.39 -6.85
C ILE A 57 -8.03 0.13 -5.55
N LEU A 58 -6.75 0.52 -5.58
CA LEU A 58 -6.11 1.30 -4.54
C LEU A 58 -6.23 2.79 -4.89
N SER A 59 -6.88 3.56 -4.04
CA SER A 59 -6.95 5.01 -4.11
C SER A 59 -5.94 5.63 -3.14
N LEU A 60 -4.99 6.40 -3.65
CA LEU A 60 -4.03 7.15 -2.85
C LEU A 60 -4.16 8.63 -3.20
N ASN A 61 -4.58 9.44 -2.22
CA ASN A 61 -4.77 10.88 -2.38
C ASN A 61 -5.63 11.27 -3.61
N GLY A 62 -6.68 10.46 -3.90
CA GLY A 62 -7.59 10.67 -5.03
C GLY A 62 -7.09 10.12 -6.38
N LYS A 63 -5.88 9.55 -6.44
CA LYS A 63 -5.42 8.77 -7.60
C LYS A 63 -5.80 7.31 -7.41
N GLU A 64 -6.48 6.74 -8.40
CA GLU A 64 -6.90 5.35 -8.42
C GLU A 64 -5.91 4.50 -9.22
N TYR A 65 -5.54 3.36 -8.66
CA TYR A 65 -4.61 2.39 -9.23
C TYR A 65 -5.22 1.01 -9.17
N SER A 66 -5.29 0.30 -10.29
CA SER A 66 -5.80 -1.06 -10.36
C SER A 66 -4.76 -2.03 -9.82
N ILE A 67 -5.20 -2.94 -8.98
CA ILE A 67 -4.39 -4.00 -8.40
C ILE A 67 -4.29 -5.13 -9.44
N THR A 68 -3.09 -5.45 -9.87
CA THR A 68 -2.81 -6.52 -10.83
C THR A 68 -2.57 -7.85 -10.13
N ALA A 69 -1.91 -7.83 -8.98
CA ALA A 69 -1.65 -9.02 -8.19
C ALA A 69 -1.58 -8.72 -6.69
N VAL A 70 -1.96 -9.71 -5.87
CA VAL A 70 -1.93 -9.60 -4.40
C VAL A 70 -1.24 -10.82 -3.84
N GLY A 71 -0.23 -10.60 -2.99
CA GLY A 71 0.37 -11.66 -2.21
C GLY A 71 -0.58 -12.18 -1.13
N GLU A 72 -0.56 -13.50 -0.90
CA GLU A 72 -1.44 -14.19 0.05
C GLU A 72 -1.34 -13.69 1.50
N ALA A 73 -0.19 -13.13 1.90
CA ALA A 73 0.07 -12.63 3.24
C ALA A 73 -0.11 -11.11 3.36
N VAL A 74 -0.43 -10.38 2.28
CA VAL A 74 -0.64 -8.92 2.29
C VAL A 74 -1.67 -8.55 3.35
N LYS A 75 -2.86 -9.16 3.30
CA LYS A 75 -3.94 -8.90 4.25
C LYS A 75 -3.48 -9.13 5.69
N LYS A 76 -2.84 -10.28 5.93
CA LYS A 76 -2.41 -10.70 7.27
C LYS A 76 -1.32 -9.78 7.82
N ASN A 77 -0.34 -9.40 7.00
CA ASN A 77 0.73 -8.49 7.40
C ASN A 77 0.23 -7.06 7.61
N LEU A 78 -0.71 -6.61 6.77
CA LEU A 78 -1.34 -5.30 6.91
C LEU A 78 -2.15 -5.19 8.21
N GLU A 79 -2.93 -6.23 8.55
CA GLU A 79 -3.69 -6.27 9.80
C GLU A 79 -2.83 -6.51 11.04
N ALA A 80 -1.75 -7.30 10.93
CA ALA A 80 -0.92 -7.65 12.08
C ALA A 80 0.15 -6.57 12.38
N LEU A 81 0.81 -6.06 11.35
CA LEU A 81 1.99 -5.20 11.46
C LEU A 81 1.83 -3.88 10.70
N GLY A 82 0.80 -3.73 9.87
CA GLY A 82 0.70 -2.63 8.90
C GLY A 82 1.77 -2.70 7.81
N HIS A 83 2.40 -3.86 7.63
CA HIS A 83 3.61 -4.00 6.81
C HIS A 83 3.33 -4.66 5.46
N ILE A 84 3.30 -3.88 4.38
CA ILE A 84 3.17 -4.39 3.01
C ILE A 84 4.02 -3.58 2.05
N THR A 85 4.41 -4.18 0.93
CA THR A 85 5.08 -3.47 -0.17
C THR A 85 4.13 -3.26 -1.32
N LEU A 86 3.88 -2.03 -1.73
CA LEU A 86 3.16 -1.69 -2.94
C LEU A 86 4.17 -1.56 -4.09
N LYS A 87 3.98 -2.31 -5.18
CA LYS A 87 4.79 -2.23 -6.40
C LYS A 87 3.93 -1.76 -7.56
N PHE A 88 4.27 -0.63 -8.16
CA PHE A 88 3.56 -0.03 -9.29
C PHE A 88 4.32 -0.30 -10.60
N ASP A 89 4.69 -1.55 -10.82
CA ASP A 89 5.37 -1.99 -12.03
C ASP A 89 4.39 -2.56 -13.08
N GLY A 90 3.14 -2.85 -12.69
CA GLY A 90 2.16 -3.53 -13.53
C GLY A 90 2.37 -5.03 -13.62
N SER A 91 3.17 -5.63 -12.73
CA SER A 91 3.39 -7.08 -12.73
C SER A 91 2.12 -7.83 -12.31
N ASP A 92 1.78 -8.88 -13.04
CA ASP A 92 0.57 -9.69 -12.80
C ASP A 92 0.84 -10.89 -11.86
N VAL A 93 2.09 -11.04 -11.40
CA VAL A 93 2.52 -12.19 -10.59
C VAL A 93 3.02 -11.70 -9.24
N PRO A 94 2.44 -12.17 -8.12
CA PRO A 94 2.95 -11.85 -6.80
C PRO A 94 4.24 -12.63 -6.54
N GLU A 95 5.40 -11.96 -6.52
CA GLU A 95 6.68 -12.61 -6.17
C GLU A 95 6.85 -12.76 -4.67
N LEU A 96 6.27 -11.85 -3.90
CA LEU A 96 6.37 -11.80 -2.45
C LEU A 96 4.98 -11.89 -1.83
N PRO A 97 4.79 -12.75 -0.81
CA PRO A 97 3.48 -12.94 -0.19
C PRO A 97 3.00 -11.69 0.54
N GLY A 98 3.90 -10.78 0.95
CA GLY A 98 3.58 -9.50 1.59
C GLY A 98 3.59 -8.31 0.62
N SER A 99 3.63 -8.54 -0.70
CA SER A 99 3.65 -7.47 -1.69
C SER A 99 2.37 -7.44 -2.51
N LEU A 100 1.94 -6.22 -2.81
CA LEU A 100 0.76 -5.91 -3.60
C LEU A 100 1.23 -5.18 -4.86
N TYR A 101 0.82 -5.70 -6.00
CA TYR A 101 1.22 -5.24 -7.31
C TYR A 101 0.08 -4.47 -7.94
N LEU A 102 0.40 -3.30 -8.48
CA LEU A 102 -0.53 -2.37 -9.10
C LEU A 102 -0.08 -2.04 -10.51
N GLU A 103 -1.02 -1.51 -11.29
CA GLU A 103 -0.74 -0.97 -12.60
C GLU A 103 0.36 0.09 -12.56
N LYS A 104 1.16 0.11 -13.62
CA LYS A 104 2.23 1.09 -13.78
C LYS A 104 1.62 2.46 -14.00
N ALA A 105 1.83 3.37 -13.04
CA ALA A 105 1.26 4.70 -13.07
C ALA A 105 2.23 5.72 -12.47
N GLU A 106 1.97 7.00 -12.74
CA GLU A 106 2.77 8.10 -12.19
C GLU A 106 2.50 8.27 -10.69
N LEU A 107 3.38 7.67 -9.90
CA LEU A 107 3.38 7.85 -8.46
C LEU A 107 3.88 9.25 -8.08
N THR A 108 3.29 9.79 -7.03
CA THR A 108 3.73 11.03 -6.41
C THR A 108 3.95 10.77 -4.94
N LEU A 109 5.02 11.34 -4.37
CA LEU A 109 5.27 11.23 -2.94
C LEU A 109 4.03 11.75 -2.20
N PRO A 110 3.37 10.92 -1.38
CA PRO A 110 2.30 11.43 -0.54
C PRO A 110 2.86 12.45 0.45
N LYS A 111 1.97 13.21 1.07
CA LYS A 111 2.30 14.04 2.23
C LYS A 111 1.95 13.29 3.51
N ALA A 112 2.58 13.65 4.63
CA ALA A 112 2.04 13.26 5.93
C ALA A 112 0.55 13.66 5.98
N ASP A 113 -0.28 12.82 6.59
CA ASP A 113 -1.75 12.87 6.59
C ASP A 113 -2.45 12.35 5.32
N SER A 114 -1.72 11.88 4.30
CA SER A 114 -2.36 11.34 3.09
C SER A 114 -3.18 10.09 3.39
N LYS A 115 -4.34 9.98 2.75
CA LYS A 115 -5.22 8.82 2.87
C LYS A 115 -4.94 7.78 1.79
N ILE A 116 -4.81 6.53 2.21
CA ILE A 116 -4.75 5.35 1.35
C ILE A 116 -6.02 4.55 1.57
N GLN A 117 -6.71 4.21 0.50
CA GLN A 117 -7.94 3.43 0.54
C GLN A 117 -7.85 2.31 -0.49
N ILE A 118 -8.32 1.12 -0.14
CA ILE A 118 -8.49 0.03 -1.08
C ILE A 118 -9.98 -0.18 -1.19
N VAL A 119 -10.49 -0.04 -2.41
CA VAL A 119 -11.90 -0.21 -2.73
C VAL A 119 -12.07 -1.42 -3.64
N LYS A 120 -13.08 -2.23 -3.32
CA LYS A 120 -13.48 -3.32 -4.18
C LYS A 120 -14.08 -2.75 -5.45
N ARG A 121 -13.51 -3.14 -6.59
CA ARG A 121 -14.10 -2.86 -7.90
C ARG A 121 -15.39 -3.67 -7.96
N GLY A 122 -16.53 -3.00 -7.78
CA GLY A 122 -17.84 -3.63 -7.93
C GLY A 122 -18.18 -3.69 -9.42
N GLU A 123 -18.67 -4.86 -9.85
CA GLU A 123 -19.39 -5.04 -11.13
C GLU A 123 -20.60 -4.10 -11.25
#